data_AF-A0A8S2WVW6-F1
#
_entry.id   AF-A0A8S2WVW6-F1
#
_cell.length_a   1.000
_cell.length_b   1.000
_cell.length_c   1.000
_cell.angle_alpha   90.00
_cell.angle_beta   90.00
_cell.angle_gamma   90.00
#
_symmetry.space_group_name_H-M   'P 1'
#
loop_
_entity.id
_entity.type
_entity.pdbx_description
1 polymer ?
#
loop_
_entity_poly.entity_id
_entity_poly.type
_entity_poly.pdbx_seq_one_letter_code
_entity_poly.pdbx_strand_id
1 'polypeptide(L)' 'PQVTITSNGVDPVNGAGFAWSPQYATVQVGAVVQWQWGSSTLLSSITYKVQQVSNGYSATPLMNGFNSGNASASGKKNE' A
#
# COMPACT_ATOMS: atom_id res chain seq x y z
N PRO A 1 -6.39 3.85 -17.24
CA PRO A 1 -4.93 4.01 -16.97
C PRO A 1 -4.59 3.31 -15.65
N GLN A 2 -3.40 2.74 -15.50
CA GLN A 2 -3.01 2.01 -14.29
C GLN A 2 -1.76 2.63 -13.67
N VAL A 3 -1.77 2.79 -12.34
CA VAL A 3 -0.63 3.25 -11.54
C VAL A 3 -0.23 2.11 -10.61
N THR A 4 1.02 1.67 -10.70
CA THR A 4 1.55 0.58 -9.85
C THR A 4 2.42 1.16 -8.74
N ILE A 5 2.11 0.81 -7.49
CA ILE A 5 2.87 1.17 -6.29
C ILE A 5 3.46 -0.10 -5.70
N THR A 6 4.78 -0.16 -5.53
CA THR A 6 5.51 -1.35 -5.08
C THR A 6 6.15 -1.16 -3.70
N SER A 7 6.25 -2.22 -2.90
CA SER A 7 6.95 -2.19 -1.60
C SER A 7 8.49 -2.22 -1.72
N ASN A 8 9.02 -2.04 -2.94
CA ASN A 8 10.46 -2.15 -3.23
C ASN A 8 11.18 -0.78 -3.11
N GLY A 9 10.53 0.21 -2.50
CA GLY A 9 11.16 1.49 -2.22
C GLY A 9 12.24 1.37 -1.15
N VAL A 10 13.16 2.34 -1.16
CA VAL A 10 14.26 2.45 -0.20
C VAL A 10 14.13 3.79 0.50
N ASP A 11 13.92 3.74 1.82
CA ASP A 11 13.97 4.94 2.65
C ASP A 11 15.45 5.33 2.89
N PRO A 12 15.82 6.62 2.78
CA PRO A 12 17.20 7.06 2.97
C PRO A 12 17.79 6.76 4.36
N VAL A 13 16.94 6.61 5.38
CA VAL A 13 17.34 6.39 6.77
C VAL A 13 17.17 4.93 7.17
N ASN A 14 16.04 4.32 6.84
CA ASN A 14 15.64 2.99 7.31
C ASN A 14 15.90 1.87 6.29
N GLY A 15 16.22 2.21 5.03
CA GLY A 15 16.55 1.23 3.98
C GLY A 15 15.33 0.60 3.30
N ALA A 16 15.53 -0.59 2.73
CA ALA A 16 14.52 -1.28 1.91
C ALA A 16 13.30 -1.72 2.72
N GLY A 17 12.11 -1.63 2.12
CA GLY A 17 10.85 -2.04 2.75
C GLY A 17 10.22 -0.98 3.67
N PHE A 18 10.92 0.12 3.93
CA PHE A 18 10.42 1.29 4.68
C PHE A 18 9.88 2.40 3.78
N ALA A 19 9.93 2.22 2.45
CA ALA A 19 9.37 3.14 1.49
C ALA A 19 8.61 2.43 0.36
N TRP A 20 7.62 3.11 -0.19
CA TRP A 20 6.95 2.71 -1.42
C TRP A 20 7.67 3.26 -2.65
N SER A 21 7.53 2.58 -3.78
CA SER A 21 8.06 3.04 -5.08
C SER A 21 6.97 3.03 -6.16
N PRO A 22 6.72 4.17 -6.85
CA PRO A 22 7.33 5.47 -6.61
C PRO A 22 6.88 6.09 -5.28
N GLN A 23 7.72 6.96 -4.69
CA GLN A 23 7.40 7.65 -3.44
C GLN A 23 6.20 8.59 -3.59
N TYR A 24 6.04 9.17 -4.79
CA TYR A 24 4.92 10.03 -5.14
C TYR A 24 4.32 9.56 -6.46
N ALA A 25 3.00 9.45 -6.51
CA ALA A 25 2.27 9.09 -7.72
C ALA A 25 1.03 9.98 -7.87
N THR A 26 0.93 10.65 -9.02
CA THR A 26 -0.28 11.40 -9.38
C THR A 26 -1.27 10.47 -10.05
N VAL A 27 -2.45 10.29 -9.43
CA VAL A 27 -3.50 9.41 -9.93
C VAL A 27 -4.64 10.24 -10.50
N GLN A 28 -4.99 10.00 -11.77
CA GLN A 28 -6.11 10.66 -12.44
C GLN A 28 -7.43 9.96 -12.11
N VAL A 29 -8.54 10.69 -12.17
CA VAL A 29 -9.88 10.12 -12.00
C VAL A 29 -10.11 9.02 -13.04
N GLY A 30 -10.65 7.87 -12.61
CA GLY A 30 -10.85 6.69 -13.46
C GLY A 30 -9.60 5.82 -13.66
N ALA A 31 -8.47 6.15 -13.02
CA ALA A 31 -7.32 5.25 -12.99
C ALA A 31 -7.51 4.13 -11.95
N VAL A 32 -6.91 2.97 -12.25
CA VAL A 32 -6.77 1.87 -11.29
C VAL A 32 -5.40 2.00 -10.62
N VAL A 33 -5.39 1.98 -9.29
CA VAL A 33 -4.13 1.92 -8.54
C VAL A 33 -3.92 0.49 -8.08
N GLN A 34 -2.81 -0.11 -8.50
CA GLN A 34 -2.39 -1.45 -8.10
C GLN A 34 -1.27 -1.34 -7.07
N TRP A 35 -1.51 -1.80 -5.85
CA TRP A 35 -0.44 -2.03 -4.89
C TRP A 35 0.14 -3.42 -5.07
N GLN A 36 1.46 -3.51 -5.08
CA GLN A 36 2.22 -4.74 -5.16
C GLN A 36 3.19 -4.79 -3.99
N TRP A 37 3.17 -5.88 -3.24
CA TRP A 37 4.09 -6.10 -2.13
C TRP A 37 4.73 -7.48 -2.26
N GLY A 38 5.97 -7.58 -1.79
CA GLY A 38 6.63 -8.87 -1.66
C GLY A 38 5.89 -9.74 -0.63
N SER A 39 5.57 -10.97 -1.00
CA SER A 39 5.13 -11.98 -0.04
C SER A 39 6.24 -13.01 0.13
N SER A 40 6.46 -13.45 1.38
CA SER A 40 7.33 -14.59 1.67
C SER A 40 6.47 -15.84 1.74
N THR A 41 6.88 -16.91 1.07
CA THR A 41 6.22 -18.22 1.15
C THR A 41 6.24 -18.80 2.57
N LEU A 42 7.15 -18.32 3.42
CA LEU A 42 7.23 -18.69 4.84
C LEU A 42 6.18 -17.98 5.71
N LEU A 43 5.53 -16.93 5.19
CA LEU A 43 4.57 -16.09 5.89
C LEU A 43 3.15 -16.26 5.31
N SER A 44 2.71 -17.51 5.17
CA SER A 44 1.47 -17.89 4.49
C SER A 44 0.18 -17.42 5.17
N SER A 45 0.24 -17.00 6.44
CA SER A 45 -0.90 -16.48 7.20
C SER A 45 -1.01 -14.96 7.18
N ILE A 46 -0.15 -14.24 6.43
CA ILE A 46 -0.22 -12.78 6.37
C ILE A 46 -1.37 -12.34 5.46
N THR A 47 -2.16 -11.41 5.99
CA THR A 47 -3.20 -10.71 5.25
C THR A 47 -2.85 -9.23 5.12
N TYR A 48 -3.27 -8.61 4.03
CA TYR A 48 -2.94 -7.24 3.66
C TYR A 48 -4.22 -6.41 3.51
N LYS A 49 -4.13 -5.11 3.76
CA LYS A 49 -5.14 -4.10 3.41
C LYS A 49 -4.44 -2.76 3.19
N VAL A 50 -5.11 -1.84 2.51
CA VAL A 50 -4.61 -0.49 2.25
C VAL A 50 -5.46 0.49 3.04
N GLN A 51 -4.78 1.36 3.79
CA GLN A 51 -5.40 2.42 4.59
C GLN A 51 -4.72 3.75 4.28
N GLN A 52 -5.52 4.81 4.16
CA GLN A 52 -4.99 6.16 4.10
C GLN A 52 -4.54 6.61 5.49
N VAL A 53 -3.41 7.30 5.54
CA VAL A 53 -2.88 7.96 6.73
C VAL A 53 -2.82 9.47 6.50
N SER A 54 -2.71 10.26 7.56
CA SER A 54 -2.70 11.73 7.46
C SER A 54 -1.47 12.30 6.78
N ASN A 55 -0.31 11.64 6.91
CA ASN A 55 0.95 11.98 6.27
C ASN A 55 1.92 10.79 6.30
N GLY A 56 3.06 10.91 5.62
CA GLY A 56 4.07 9.85 5.49
C GLY A 56 4.77 9.44 6.80
N TYR A 57 4.57 10.16 7.90
CA TYR A 57 5.11 9.83 9.23
C TYR A 57 4.06 9.23 10.16
N SER A 58 2.79 9.15 9.74
CA SER A 58 1.72 8.59 10.56
C SER A 58 1.59 7.09 10.34
N ALA A 59 1.52 6.34 11.44
CA ALA A 59 1.13 4.93 11.46
C ALA A 59 -0.37 4.72 11.73
N THR A 60 -1.12 5.81 12.01
CA THR A 60 -2.55 5.72 12.34
C THR A 60 -3.41 5.99 11.11
N PRO A 61 -4.44 5.15 10.86
CA PRO A 61 -5.40 5.39 9.78
C PRO A 61 -6.11 6.74 9.94
N LEU A 62 -6.28 7.46 8.84
CA LEU A 62 -7.02 8.71 8.81
C LEU A 62 -8.51 8.45 9.03
N MET A 63 -9.13 9.19 9.95
CA MET A 63 -10.57 9.15 10.16
C MET A 63 -11.30 9.54 8.87
N ASN A 64 -12.27 8.71 8.45
CA ASN A 64 -13.00 8.86 7.19
C ASN A 64 -12.11 8.85 5.92
N GLY A 65 -10.86 8.39 6.03
CA GLY A 65 -9.98 8.19 4.89
C GLY A 65 -10.26 6.90 4.12
N PHE A 66 -9.55 6.71 3.01
CA PHE A 66 -9.64 5.47 2.24
C PHE A 66 -9.29 4.23 3.07
N ASN A 67 -10.08 3.17 2.92
CA ASN A 67 -9.86 1.86 3.52
C ASN A 67 -10.33 0.77 2.56
N SER A 68 -9.46 -0.18 2.24
CA SER A 68 -9.79 -1.29 1.33
C SER A 68 -10.68 -2.36 1.97
N GLY A 69 -11.04 -2.23 3.25
CA GLY A 69 -11.92 -3.14 3.98
C GLY A 69 -11.16 -4.17 4.82
N ASN A 70 -11.70 -5.40 4.88
CA ASN A 70 -11.06 -6.50 5.61
C ASN A 70 -9.74 -6.90 4.95
N ALA A 71 -8.76 -7.23 5.78
CA ALA A 71 -7.49 -7.72 5.26
C ALA A 71 -7.67 -9.11 4.61
N SER A 72 -7.02 -9.32 3.48
CA SER A 72 -7.06 -10.58 2.73
C SER A 72 -5.69 -10.92 2.18
N ALA A 73 -5.51 -12.12 1.62
CA ALA A 73 -4.23 -12.53 1.03
C ALA A 73 -3.76 -11.58 -0.10
N SER A 74 -4.67 -10.89 -0.78
CA SER A 74 -4.36 -9.96 -1.88
C SER A 74 -4.62 -8.49 -1.54
N GLY A 75 -5.20 -8.18 -0.37
CA GLY A 75 -5.58 -6.83 0.05
C GLY A 75 -6.58 -6.11 -0.86
N LYS A 76 -7.18 -6.82 -1.82
CA LYS A 76 -8.23 -6.30 -2.69
C LYS A 76 -9.49 -6.05 -1.88
N LYS A 77 -10.15 -4.91 -2.12
CA LYS A 77 -11.52 -4.69 -1.66
C LYS A 77 -12.43 -5.69 -2.38
N ASN A 78 -13.09 -6.56 -1.62
CA ASN A 78 -14.15 -7.39 -2.16
C ASN A 78 -15.29 -6.44 -2.58
N GLU A 79 -15.62 -6.42 -3.87
CA GLU A 79 -16.80 -5.74 -4.40
C GLU A 79 -18.06 -6.58 -4.15
#